data_AF-Q9BNB1-F1
#
_entry.id   AF-Q9BNB1-F1
#
_cell.length_a   1.000
_cell.length_b   1.000
_cell.length_c   1.000
_cell.angle_alpha   90.00
_cell.angle_beta   90.00
_cell.angle_gamma   90.00
#
_symmetry.space_group_name_H-M   'P 1'
#
loop_
_entity.id
_entity.type
_entity.pdbx_description
1 polymer ?
#
loop_
_entity_poly.entity_id
_entity_poly.type
_entity_poly.pdbx_seq_one_letter_code
_entity_poly.pdbx_strand_id
1 'polypeptide(L)'
;SVMATYDGTVRNSTGQVIQLRYGEDGLAGEAVELQTLPTLKPSNKAFEKKFRFDAGNERNLRNLFTEDVVRELMGSASALSELEREWEWLKKDREALRQVFPTGDSKVVLPCNLQR
;
A
#
# COMPACT_ATOMS: atom_id res chain seq x y z
N SER A 1 -34.69 -4.61 -12.16
CA SER A 1 -33.57 -3.82 -12.71
C SER A 1 -32.65 -3.42 -11.57
N VAL A 2 -31.32 -3.47 -11.74
CA VAL A 2 -30.31 -3.07 -10.75
C VAL A 2 -29.46 -1.98 -11.36
N MET A 3 -29.19 -0.90 -10.61
CA MET A 3 -28.38 0.22 -11.09
C MET A 3 -27.53 0.80 -9.95
N ALA A 4 -26.38 1.38 -10.31
CA ALA A 4 -25.61 2.23 -9.41
C ALA A 4 -26.27 3.62 -9.35
N THR A 5 -26.53 4.12 -8.15
CA THR A 5 -27.15 5.43 -7.92
C THR A 5 -26.10 6.49 -7.63
N TYR A 6 -26.47 7.78 -7.74
CA TYR A 6 -25.55 8.91 -7.58
C TYR A 6 -24.90 9.03 -6.20
N ASP A 7 -25.47 8.38 -5.18
CA ASP A 7 -24.87 8.28 -3.83
C ASP A 7 -23.78 7.19 -3.73
N GLY A 8 -23.54 6.45 -4.82
CA GLY A 8 -22.58 5.35 -4.90
C GLY A 8 -23.11 4.00 -4.42
N THR A 9 -24.37 3.92 -3.98
CA THR A 9 -25.00 2.65 -3.61
C THR A 9 -25.51 1.91 -4.85
N VAL A 10 -25.70 0.59 -4.75
CA VAL A 10 -26.31 -0.22 -5.80
C VAL A 10 -27.70 -0.62 -5.33
N ARG A 11 -28.73 -0.27 -6.11
CA ARG A 11 -30.14 -0.47 -5.74
C ARG A 11 -30.93 -1.19 -6.82
N ASN A 12 -31.97 -1.91 -6.40
CA ASN A 12 -32.95 -2.46 -7.33
C ASN A 12 -34.05 -1.43 -7.69
N SER A 13 -34.99 -1.82 -8.56
CA SER A 13 -36.09 -0.95 -9.00
C SER A 13 -37.09 -0.55 -7.90
N THR A 14 -37.10 -1.23 -6.75
CA THR A 14 -37.95 -0.87 -5.59
C THR A 14 -37.20 0.01 -4.58
N GLY A 15 -35.96 0.40 -4.88
CA GLY A 15 -35.13 1.26 -4.03
C GLY A 15 -34.41 0.56 -2.89
N GLN A 16 -34.47 -0.78 -2.83
CA GLN A 16 -33.75 -1.58 -1.83
C GLN A 16 -32.24 -1.61 -2.16
N VAL A 17 -31.41 -1.44 -1.14
CA VAL A 17 -29.95 -1.42 -1.25
C VAL A 17 -29.43 -2.86 -1.32
N ILE A 18 -28.61 -3.14 -2.34
CA ILE A 18 -27.90 -4.41 -2.52
C ILE A 18 -26.45 -4.28 -2.06
N GLN A 19 -25.77 -3.20 -2.46
CA GLN A 19 -24.40 -2.89 -2.03
C GLN A 19 -24.30 -1.45 -1.55
N LEU A 20 -23.51 -1.22 -0.49
CA LEU A 20 -23.21 0.13 0.00
C LEU A 20 -22.29 0.90 -0.95
N ARG A 21 -21.41 0.17 -1.66
CA ARG A 21 -20.57 0.66 -2.74
C ARG A 21 -20.50 -0.38 -3.83
N TYR A 22 -20.59 0.04 -5.09
CA TYR A 22 -20.42 -0.84 -6.24
C TYR A 22 -19.08 -1.57 -6.15
N GLY A 23 -19.09 -2.91 -6.18
CA GLY A 23 -17.85 -3.69 -6.08
C GLY A 23 -17.09 -3.54 -4.74
N GLU A 24 -17.77 -3.05 -3.69
CA GLU A 24 -17.21 -2.77 -2.35
C GLU A 24 -16.17 -1.63 -2.29
N ASP A 25 -15.59 -1.23 -3.42
CA ASP A 25 -14.61 -0.14 -3.57
C ASP A 25 -15.16 1.08 -4.30
N GLY A 26 -16.27 0.94 -5.02
CA GLY A 26 -16.88 2.00 -5.84
C GLY A 26 -16.18 2.23 -7.18
N LEU A 27 -15.32 1.32 -7.63
CA LEU A 27 -14.50 1.49 -8.83
C LEU A 27 -15.12 0.79 -10.05
N ALA A 28 -14.88 1.37 -11.22
CA ALA A 28 -15.35 0.79 -12.47
C ALA A 28 -14.40 -0.33 -12.95
N GLY A 29 -14.96 -1.42 -13.48
CA GLY A 29 -14.19 -2.63 -13.83
C GLY A 29 -13.22 -2.42 -15.01
N GLU A 30 -13.43 -1.38 -15.82
CA GLU A 30 -12.55 -0.99 -16.92
C GLU A 30 -11.29 -0.25 -16.48
N ALA A 31 -11.26 0.28 -15.24
CA ALA A 31 -10.16 1.10 -14.72
C ALA A 31 -9.21 0.32 -13.80
N VAL A 32 -9.39 -0.99 -13.67
CA VAL A 32 -8.59 -1.86 -12.80
C VAL A 32 -7.69 -2.78 -13.61
N GLU A 33 -6.49 -3.04 -13.08
CA GLU A 33 -5.47 -3.88 -13.73
C GLU A 33 -4.90 -4.90 -12.73
N LEU A 34 -4.31 -5.99 -13.24
CA LEU A 34 -3.58 -6.94 -12.42
C LEU A 34 -2.27 -6.33 -11.93
N GLN A 35 -2.12 -6.24 -10.61
CA GLN A 35 -0.95 -5.71 -9.92
C GLN A 35 -0.41 -6.74 -8.91
N THR A 36 0.86 -6.60 -8.54
CA THR A 36 1.50 -7.48 -7.56
C THR A 36 1.82 -6.73 -6.28
N LEU A 37 1.30 -7.20 -5.15
CA LEU A 37 1.62 -6.65 -3.83
C LEU A 37 3.02 -7.08 -3.39
N PRO A 38 4.00 -6.16 -3.29
CA PRO A 38 5.40 -6.52 -3.07
C PRO A 38 5.69 -6.89 -1.61
N THR A 39 4.79 -6.57 -0.67
CA THR A 39 4.93 -6.79 0.78
C THR A 39 4.50 -8.18 1.23
N LEU A 40 3.63 -8.87 0.47
CA LEU A 40 2.94 -10.09 0.91
C LEU A 40 3.85 -11.34 0.93
N LYS A 41 4.52 -11.61 -0.20
CA LYS A 41 5.32 -12.83 -0.43
C LYS A 41 6.67 -12.90 0.27
N PRO A 42 7.46 -11.81 0.44
CA PRO A 42 8.80 -11.90 1.02
C PRO A 42 8.82 -12.53 2.42
N SER A 43 9.90 -13.24 2.74
CA SER A 43 10.19 -13.66 4.11
C SER A 43 10.43 -12.45 5.01
N ASN A 44 10.34 -12.61 6.33
CA ASN A 44 10.52 -11.47 7.26
C ASN A 44 11.88 -10.79 7.06
N LYS A 45 12.95 -11.58 6.86
CA LYS A 45 14.30 -11.06 6.58
C LYS A 45 14.40 -10.33 5.24
N ALA A 46 13.76 -10.86 4.19
CA ALA A 46 13.75 -10.23 2.87
C ALA A 46 12.91 -8.95 2.85
N PHE A 47 11.81 -8.92 3.60
CA PHE A 47 10.97 -7.76 3.80
C PHE A 47 11.73 -6.64 4.51
N GLU A 48 12.36 -6.94 5.64
CA GLU A 48 13.18 -5.97 6.37
C GLU A 48 14.29 -5.40 5.50
N LYS A 49 15.04 -6.25 4.81
CA LYS A 49 16.12 -5.78 3.92
C LYS A 49 15.64 -4.85 2.79
N LYS A 50 14.40 -5.02 2.31
CA LYS A 50 13.87 -4.28 1.16
C LYS A 50 13.14 -2.99 1.55
N PHE A 51 12.44 -3.00 2.69
CA PHE A 51 11.53 -1.92 3.08
C PHE A 51 11.98 -1.14 4.31
N ARG A 52 12.87 -1.69 5.15
CA ARG A 52 13.42 -0.93 6.29
C ARG A 52 14.53 -0.01 5.78
N PHE A 53 14.35 1.28 5.99
CA PHE A 53 15.35 2.27 5.62
C PHE A 53 16.29 2.56 6.81
N ASP A 54 17.57 2.25 6.64
CA ASP A 54 18.59 2.49 7.66
C ASP A 54 19.28 3.85 7.44
N ALA A 55 18.77 4.87 8.12
CA ALA A 55 19.32 6.21 8.11
C ALA A 55 20.62 6.37 8.94
N GLY A 56 21.07 5.33 9.66
CA GLY A 56 22.32 5.37 10.42
C GLY A 56 23.57 5.09 9.58
N ASN A 57 23.41 4.53 8.39
CA ASN A 57 24.53 4.14 7.53
C ASN A 57 24.90 5.25 6.53
N GLU A 58 25.74 6.18 6.97
CA GLU A 58 26.17 7.34 6.18
C GLU A 58 26.78 6.95 4.82
N ARG A 59 27.54 5.86 4.76
CA ARG A 59 28.14 5.38 3.51
C ARG A 59 27.08 4.97 2.49
N ASN A 60 25.99 4.35 2.94
CA ASN A 60 24.89 3.95 2.07
C ASN A 60 24.06 5.17 1.62
N LEU A 61 23.83 6.12 2.53
CA LEU A 61 23.11 7.36 2.24
C LEU A 61 23.81 8.21 1.18
N ARG A 62 25.14 8.36 1.28
CA ARG A 62 25.94 9.09 0.28
C ARG A 62 25.96 8.45 -1.11
N ASN A 63 25.64 7.15 -1.22
CA ASN A 63 25.50 6.49 -2.53
C ASN A 63 24.12 6.74 -3.17
N LEU A 64 23.11 7.10 -2.37
CA LEU A 64 21.72 7.22 -2.80
C LEU A 64 21.26 8.67 -2.93
N PHE A 65 21.75 9.56 -2.07
CA PHE A 65 21.32 10.95 -1.94
C PHE A 65 22.48 11.94 -2.11
N THR A 66 22.14 13.19 -2.40
CA THR A 66 23.10 14.30 -2.40
C THR A 66 23.56 14.63 -0.97
N GLU A 67 24.76 15.18 -0.82
CA GLU A 67 25.35 15.46 0.50
C GLU A 67 24.46 16.39 1.36
N ASP A 68 23.77 17.35 0.75
CA ASP A 68 22.86 18.25 1.46
C ASP A 68 21.70 17.49 2.14
N VAL A 69 21.10 16.53 1.41
CA VAL A 69 20.00 15.70 1.93
C VAL A 69 20.51 14.75 3.01
N VAL A 70 21.70 14.17 2.85
CA VAL A 70 22.29 13.31 3.89
C VAL A 70 22.52 14.10 5.17
N ARG A 71 23.01 15.34 5.07
CA ARG A 71 23.24 16.21 6.23
C ARG A 71 21.94 16.57 6.94
N GLU A 72 20.89 16.88 6.18
CA GLU A 72 19.56 17.14 6.75
C GLU A 72 18.99 15.91 7.46
N LEU A 73 19.08 14.74 6.82
CA LEU A 73 18.51 13.50 7.32
C LEU A 73 19.24 13.00 8.58
N MET A 74 20.57 13.16 8.65
CA MET A 74 21.36 12.86 9.85
C MET A 74 21.18 13.91 10.97
N GLY A 75 20.95 15.17 10.60
CA GLY A 75 20.74 16.26 11.56
C GLY A 75 19.34 16.30 12.17
N SER A 76 18.38 15.61 11.54
CA SER A 76 16.96 15.66 11.91
C SER A 76 16.53 14.43 12.71
N ALA A 77 16.44 14.57 14.02
CA ALA A 77 15.89 13.52 14.89
C ALA A 77 14.42 13.20 14.57
N SER A 78 13.66 14.18 14.06
CA SER A 78 12.29 13.95 13.62
C SER A 78 12.22 13.06 12.38
N ALA A 79 13.12 13.23 11.41
CA ALA A 79 13.16 12.37 10.22
C ALA A 79 13.38 10.89 10.59
N LEU A 80 14.26 10.62 11.55
CA LEU A 80 14.48 9.26 12.04
C LEU A 80 13.24 8.67 12.72
N SER A 81 12.54 9.48 13.52
CA SER A 81 11.29 9.04 14.17
C SER A 81 10.18 8.75 13.17
N GLU A 82 10.10 9.52 12.08
CA GLU A 82 9.12 9.32 11.01
C GLU A 82 9.38 8.03 10.23
N LEU A 83 10.65 7.73 9.92
CA LEU A 83 11.06 6.49 9.25
C LEU A 83 10.76 5.25 10.09
N GLU A 84 10.97 5.32 11.41
CA GLU A 84 10.61 4.20 12.30
C GLU A 84 9.08 4.02 12.38
N ARG A 85 8.31 5.12 12.38
CA ARG A 85 6.84 5.05 12.34
C ARG A 85 6.33 4.43 11.05
N GLU A 86 6.90 4.81 9.91
CA GLU A 86 6.57 4.22 8.61
C GLU A 86 6.84 2.71 8.61
N TRP A 87 7.99 2.29 9.17
CA TRP A 87 8.33 0.88 9.30
C TRP A 87 7.30 0.08 10.13
N GLU A 88 6.84 0.65 11.25
CA GLU A 88 5.78 0.03 12.06
C GLU A 88 4.46 -0.11 11.29
N TRP A 89 4.07 0.91 10.52
CA TRP A 89 2.88 0.83 9.66
C TRP A 89 3.00 -0.26 8.60
N LEU A 90 4.13 -0.34 7.90
CA LEU A 90 4.36 -1.37 6.89
C LEU A 90 4.29 -2.78 7.47
N LYS A 91 4.77 -2.99 8.70
CA LYS A 91 4.64 -4.29 9.40
C LYS A 91 3.19 -4.62 9.70
N LYS A 92 2.43 -3.66 10.23
CA LYS A 92 1.00 -3.83 10.55
C LYS A 92 0.17 -4.12 9.31
N ASP A 93 0.39 -3.37 8.24
CA ASP A 93 -0.32 -3.56 6.97
C ASP A 93 0.00 -4.93 6.37
N ARG A 94 1.25 -5.37 6.45
CA ARG A 94 1.65 -6.70 5.99
C ARG A 94 0.94 -7.82 6.77
N GLU A 95 0.76 -7.66 8.08
CA GLU A 95 0.01 -8.63 8.89
C GLU A 95 -1.47 -8.66 8.48
N ALA A 96 -2.10 -7.49 8.34
CA ALA A 96 -3.48 -7.37 7.89
C ALA A 96 -3.68 -7.99 6.49
N LEU A 97 -2.78 -7.71 5.54
CA LEU A 97 -2.84 -8.28 4.19
C LEU A 97 -2.73 -9.80 4.20
N ARG A 98 -1.95 -10.39 5.10
CA ARG A 98 -1.86 -11.86 5.23
C ARG A 98 -3.10 -12.50 5.84
N GLN A 99 -3.84 -11.75 6.67
CA GLN A 99 -5.14 -12.18 7.17
C GLN A 99 -6.21 -12.13 6.07
N VAL A 100 -6.18 -11.10 5.22
CA VAL A 100 -7.09 -10.94 4.07
C VAL A 100 -6.80 -11.96 2.96
N PHE A 101 -5.51 -12.24 2.68
CA PHE A 101 -5.07 -13.16 1.63
C PHE A 101 -4.36 -14.41 2.22
N PRO A 102 -5.11 -15.37 2.81
CA PRO A 102 -4.52 -16.52 3.52
C PRO A 102 -3.76 -17.48 2.59
N THR A 103 -4.07 -17.48 1.29
CA THR A 103 -3.37 -18.30 0.29
C THR A 103 -2.01 -17.74 -0.10
N GLY A 104 -1.71 -16.47 0.26
CA GLY A 104 -0.46 -15.80 -0.07
C GLY A 104 -0.32 -15.42 -1.55
N ASP A 105 -1.41 -15.42 -2.33
CA ASP A 105 -1.36 -14.89 -3.68
C ASP A 105 -1.16 -13.37 -3.65
N SER A 106 -0.12 -12.92 -4.34
CA SER A 106 0.25 -11.51 -4.40
C SER A 106 -0.37 -10.78 -5.58
N LYS A 107 -0.95 -11.52 -6.53
CA LYS A 107 -1.59 -10.94 -7.71
C LYS A 107 -3.00 -10.52 -7.35
N VAL A 108 -3.27 -9.23 -7.42
CA VAL A 108 -4.55 -8.61 -7.07
C VAL A 108 -4.99 -7.68 -8.19
N VAL A 109 -6.28 -7.39 -8.26
CA VAL A 109 -6.84 -6.44 -9.21
C VAL A 109 -7.00 -5.10 -8.48
N LEU A 110 -6.29 -4.07 -8.94
CA LEU A 110 -6.30 -2.74 -8.33
C LEU A 110 -6.30 -1.65 -9.41
N PRO A 111 -6.91 -0.48 -9.13
CA PRO A 111 -6.84 0.67 -10.02
C PRO A 111 -5.41 1.23 -10.07
N CYS A 112 -5.13 2.04 -11.10
CA CYS A 112 -3.90 2.84 -11.23
C CYS A 112 -2.62 2.01 -11.06
N ASN A 113 -2.11 1.47 -12.16
CA ASN A 113 -0.89 0.69 -12.14
C ASN A 113 0.34 1.53 -11.77
N LEU A 114 0.88 1.31 -10.56
CA LEU A 114 2.01 2.07 -10.03
C LEU A 114 3.37 1.73 -10.65
N GLN A 115 3.47 0.63 -11.41
CA GLN A 115 4.72 0.19 -12.04
C GLN A 115 4.91 0.69 -13.47
N ARG A 116 3.87 1.27 -14.07
CA ARG A 116 3.92 1.82 -15.44
C ARG A 116 4.73 3.12 -15.46
#